data_AF-A0A2G5TRC6-F1
#
_entry.id   AF-A0A2G5TRC6-F1
#
_cell.length_a   1.000
_cell.length_b   1.000
_cell.length_c   1.000
_cell.angle_alpha   90.00
_cell.angle_beta   90.00
_cell.angle_gamma   90.00
#
_symmetry.space_group_name_H-M   'P 1'
#
loop_
_entity.id
_entity.type
_entity.pdbx_description
1 polymer ?
#
loop_
_entity_poly.entity_id
_entity_poly.type
_entity_poly.pdbx_seq_one_letter_code
_entity_poly.pdbx_strand_id
1 'polypeptide(L)'
;MEIANKMLDRFEEILESRPVPLKVQNLYLKAFNPSQIFQISRFIKANTLKGFQAYQFGLSKKEYTILDAIPKYEHFKNLEYLGLHFSMTNPFSDFSGIPELIITRDTISRNDIMILTQEFLANTHSKTWEVIFKNWEEDVTLREFLREISDDPDEYWFFEVPSPDENFTIDISITYTDCIVFTRTNSGDIPIITRMSWK
;
A
#
# COMPACT_ATOMS: atom_id res chain seq x y z
N MET A 1 7.24 28.31 -3.55
CA MET A 1 6.00 27.88 -2.87
C MET A 1 4.80 28.78 -3.20
N GLU A 2 4.93 30.10 -3.21
CA GLU A 2 3.80 31.02 -3.44
C GLU A 2 3.00 30.80 -4.74
N ILE A 3 3.68 30.56 -5.88
CA ILE A 3 3.01 30.30 -7.17
C ILE A 3 2.23 28.99 -7.17
N ALA A 4 2.77 27.94 -6.53
CA ALA A 4 2.11 26.63 -6.45
C ALA A 4 0.83 26.71 -5.59
N ASN A 5 0.89 27.44 -4.47
CA ASN A 5 -0.29 27.66 -3.63
C ASN A 5 -1.37 28.47 -4.37
N LYS A 6 -1.00 29.55 -5.08
CA LYS A 6 -1.96 30.32 -5.90
C LYS A 6 -2.59 29.49 -7.02
N MET A 7 -1.83 28.56 -7.62
CA MET A 7 -2.36 27.64 -8.62
C MET A 7 -3.37 26.67 -8.00
N LEU A 8 -3.07 26.14 -6.82
CA LEU A 8 -3.96 25.29 -6.05
C LEU A 8 -5.25 26.02 -5.65
N ASP A 9 -5.16 27.24 -5.12
CA ASP A 9 -6.32 28.04 -4.76
C ASP A 9 -7.24 28.26 -5.96
N ARG A 10 -6.67 28.62 -7.13
CA ARG A 10 -7.42 28.75 -8.39
C ARG A 10 -8.05 27.43 -8.84
N PHE A 11 -7.33 26.33 -8.67
CA PHE A 11 -7.85 25.01 -9.01
C PHE A 11 -9.03 24.64 -8.10
N GLU A 12 -8.94 24.91 -6.81
CA GLU A 12 -10.04 24.73 -5.86
C GLU A 12 -11.25 25.59 -6.22
N GLU A 13 -11.08 26.89 -6.50
CA GLU A 13 -12.16 27.78 -6.97
C GLU A 13 -12.90 27.18 -8.18
N ILE A 14 -12.15 26.66 -9.15
CA ILE A 14 -12.73 26.04 -10.34
C ILE A 14 -13.51 24.78 -9.97
N LEU A 15 -12.98 23.93 -9.08
CA LEU A 15 -13.64 22.69 -8.68
C LEU A 15 -14.89 22.93 -7.82
N GLU A 16 -14.86 23.92 -6.94
CA GLU A 16 -16.00 24.34 -6.11
C GLU A 16 -17.13 24.93 -6.94
N SER A 17 -16.81 25.66 -8.02
CA SER A 17 -17.83 26.23 -8.92
C SER A 17 -18.63 25.17 -9.69
N ARG A 18 -18.20 23.91 -9.68
CA ARG A 18 -18.86 22.85 -10.45
C ARG A 18 -20.15 22.41 -9.76
N PRO A 19 -21.25 22.23 -10.52
CA PRO A 19 -22.50 21.73 -9.95
C PRO A 19 -22.43 20.26 -9.55
N VAL A 20 -21.44 19.51 -10.05
CA VAL A 20 -21.24 18.09 -9.76
C VAL A 20 -19.76 17.77 -9.56
N PRO A 21 -19.43 16.83 -8.65
CA PRO A 21 -18.06 16.34 -8.48
C PRO A 21 -17.47 15.77 -9.77
N LEU A 22 -16.15 15.83 -9.88
CA LEU A 22 -15.40 15.26 -10.99
C LEU A 22 -15.57 13.73 -11.03
N LYS A 23 -15.91 13.20 -12.20
CA LYS A 23 -15.84 11.75 -12.45
C LYS A 23 -14.42 11.43 -12.91
N VAL A 24 -13.63 10.84 -12.03
CA VAL A 24 -12.21 10.52 -12.27
C VAL A 24 -12.03 9.04 -11.98
N GLN A 25 -11.50 8.30 -12.95
CA GLN A 25 -11.20 6.89 -12.78
C GLN A 25 -9.84 6.67 -12.11
N ASN A 26 -8.83 7.45 -12.50
CA ASN A 26 -7.48 7.36 -11.94
C ASN A 26 -7.01 8.77 -11.56
N LEU A 27 -6.61 8.94 -10.31
CA LEU A 27 -6.06 10.20 -9.80
C LEU A 27 -4.58 10.01 -9.48
N TYR A 28 -3.73 10.84 -10.09
CA TYR A 28 -2.30 10.88 -9.84
C TYR A 28 -1.91 12.28 -9.37
N LEU A 29 -1.44 12.39 -8.13
CA LEU A 29 -1.03 13.63 -7.50
C LEU A 29 0.48 13.59 -7.21
N LYS A 30 1.22 14.59 -7.69
CA LYS A 30 2.66 14.72 -7.47
C LYS A 30 2.98 16.11 -6.92
N ALA A 31 3.88 16.16 -5.93
CA ALA A 31 4.32 17.39 -5.28
C ALA A 31 3.26 18.06 -4.37
N PHE A 32 2.32 17.28 -3.84
CA PHE A 32 1.32 17.76 -2.88
C PHE A 32 1.72 17.38 -1.46
N ASN A 33 1.41 18.25 -0.50
CA ASN A 33 1.46 17.89 0.91
C ASN A 33 0.19 17.13 1.32
N PRO A 34 0.19 16.47 2.50
CA PRO A 34 -0.97 15.75 3.01
C PRO A 34 -2.31 16.50 2.95
N SER A 35 -2.36 17.76 3.41
CA SER A 35 -3.62 18.51 3.45
C SER A 35 -4.17 18.80 2.05
N GLN A 36 -3.29 19.11 1.09
CA GLN A 36 -3.67 19.39 -0.29
C GLN A 36 -4.24 18.16 -1.02
N ILE A 37 -3.75 16.97 -0.69
CA ILE A 37 -4.28 15.71 -1.25
C ILE A 37 -5.76 15.55 -0.87
N PHE A 38 -6.08 15.76 0.41
CA PHE A 38 -7.46 15.70 0.89
C PHE A 38 -8.34 16.79 0.33
N GLN A 39 -7.78 18.00 0.14
CA GLN A 39 -8.49 19.12 -0.46
C GLN A 39 -8.89 18.81 -1.91
N ILE A 40 -8.10 18.07 -2.68
CA ILE A 40 -8.45 17.69 -4.05
C ILE A 40 -9.42 16.51 -4.06
N SER A 41 -9.22 15.51 -3.19
CA SER A 41 -10.01 14.28 -3.20
C SER A 41 -11.51 14.50 -2.93
N ARG A 42 -11.88 15.50 -2.12
CA ARG A 42 -13.29 15.86 -1.84
C ARG A 42 -14.08 16.28 -3.09
N PHE A 43 -13.41 16.73 -4.14
CA PHE A 43 -14.05 17.14 -5.39
C PHE A 43 -14.22 15.99 -6.38
N ILE A 44 -13.80 14.78 -6.03
CA ILE A 44 -13.87 13.59 -6.87
C ILE A 44 -15.07 12.76 -6.45
N LYS A 45 -15.85 12.27 -7.42
CA LYS A 45 -16.97 11.38 -7.15
C LYS A 45 -16.47 10.02 -6.65
N ALA A 46 -16.77 9.69 -5.38
CA ALA A 46 -16.27 8.51 -4.68
C ALA A 46 -16.36 7.20 -5.45
N ASN A 47 -17.50 6.92 -6.06
CA ASN A 47 -17.73 5.66 -6.75
C ASN A 47 -17.10 5.54 -8.15
N THR A 48 -16.43 6.59 -8.63
CA THR A 48 -15.78 6.57 -9.95
C THR A 48 -14.29 6.25 -9.88
N LEU A 49 -13.68 6.43 -8.71
CA LEU A 49 -12.25 6.27 -8.54
C LEU A 49 -11.89 4.79 -8.38
N LYS A 50 -11.02 4.31 -9.26
CA LYS A 50 -10.46 2.96 -9.27
C LYS A 50 -8.98 2.95 -8.91
N GLY A 51 -8.25 3.98 -9.31
CA GLY A 51 -6.83 4.13 -8.99
C GLY A 51 -6.56 5.45 -8.30
N PHE A 52 -5.84 5.42 -7.19
CA PHE A 52 -5.37 6.63 -6.53
C PHE A 52 -3.89 6.53 -6.18
N GLN A 53 -3.11 7.53 -6.62
CA GLN A 53 -1.70 7.61 -6.32
C GLN A 53 -1.30 9.01 -5.91
N ALA A 54 -0.49 9.12 -4.86
CA ALA A 54 0.02 10.39 -4.38
C ALA A 54 1.49 10.29 -3.96
N TYR A 55 2.26 11.30 -4.37
CA TYR A 55 3.69 11.41 -4.10
C TYR A 55 4.07 12.79 -3.59
N GLN A 56 4.90 12.79 -2.55
CA GLN A 56 5.67 13.97 -2.16
C GLN A 56 6.86 14.15 -3.13
N PHE A 57 7.14 15.39 -3.54
CA PHE A 57 8.24 15.70 -4.45
C PHE A 57 9.46 16.21 -3.69
N GLY A 58 10.65 15.76 -4.10
CA GLY A 58 11.92 16.32 -3.64
C GLY A 58 12.39 15.86 -2.26
N LEU A 59 11.77 14.84 -1.68
CA LEU A 59 12.19 14.26 -0.41
C LEU A 59 12.78 12.86 -0.61
N SER A 60 13.80 12.54 0.16
CA SER A 60 14.35 11.19 0.24
C SER A 60 13.37 10.26 0.97
N LYS A 61 13.48 8.92 0.79
CA LYS A 61 12.63 7.93 1.50
C LYS A 61 12.58 8.12 3.02
N LYS A 62 13.56 8.80 3.62
CA LYS A 62 13.63 9.06 5.07
C LYS A 62 12.74 10.22 5.54
N GLU A 63 12.26 11.04 4.62
CA GLU A 63 11.61 12.33 4.93
C GLU A 63 10.11 12.33 4.60
N TYR A 64 9.50 11.17 4.35
CA TYR A 64 8.06 11.10 4.13
C TYR A 64 7.30 11.79 5.25
N THR A 65 6.47 12.75 4.88
CA THR A 65 5.56 13.42 5.81
C THR A 65 4.46 12.47 6.23
N ILE A 66 4.00 12.65 7.47
CA ILE A 66 2.87 11.90 8.00
C ILE A 66 1.60 12.39 7.31
N LEU A 67 0.89 11.46 6.68
CA LEU A 67 -0.48 11.66 6.23
C LEU A 67 -1.36 11.12 7.36
N ASP A 68 -1.89 12.04 8.17
CA ASP A 68 -2.79 11.70 9.28
C ASP A 68 -3.88 10.75 8.78
N ALA A 69 -4.27 9.81 9.66
CA ALA A 69 -5.13 8.70 9.32
C ALA A 69 -6.27 9.14 8.40
N ILE A 70 -6.31 8.59 7.19
CA ILE A 70 -7.35 8.90 6.22
C ILE A 70 -8.65 8.36 6.84
N PRO A 71 -9.64 9.21 7.16
CA PRO A 71 -10.94 8.71 7.61
C PRO A 71 -11.44 7.76 6.54
N LYS A 72 -11.97 6.57 6.90
CA LYS A 72 -12.49 5.54 5.96
C LYS A 72 -13.20 6.20 4.80
N TYR A 73 -12.44 6.47 3.74
CA TYR A 73 -12.90 7.36 2.69
C TYR A 73 -13.90 6.51 1.92
N GLU A 74 -15.14 6.95 1.75
CA GLU A 74 -16.12 6.21 0.93
C GLU A 74 -15.58 5.92 -0.48
N HIS A 75 -14.59 6.71 -0.91
CA HIS A 75 -13.89 6.60 -2.18
C HIS A 75 -12.94 5.39 -2.26
N PHE A 76 -12.58 4.75 -1.13
CA PHE A 76 -11.69 3.58 -1.14
C PHE A 76 -12.43 2.27 -1.41
N LYS A 77 -13.76 2.24 -1.26
CA LYS A 77 -14.57 1.02 -1.43
C LYS A 77 -14.47 0.41 -2.84
N ASN A 78 -14.18 1.23 -3.85
CA ASN A 78 -14.10 0.80 -5.25
C ASN A 78 -12.68 0.87 -5.81
N LEU A 79 -11.66 1.12 -4.97
CA LEU A 79 -10.28 1.18 -5.44
C LEU A 79 -9.79 -0.21 -5.80
N GLU A 80 -9.30 -0.32 -7.03
CA GLU A 80 -8.51 -1.45 -7.51
C GLU A 80 -7.03 -1.24 -7.18
N TYR A 81 -6.60 0.03 -7.05
CA TYR A 81 -5.21 0.41 -6.78
C TYR A 81 -5.11 1.63 -5.86
N LEU A 82 -4.23 1.54 -4.85
CA LEU A 82 -3.85 2.66 -3.98
C LEU A 82 -2.33 2.72 -3.81
N GLY A 83 -1.72 3.87 -4.11
CA GLY A 83 -0.30 4.10 -3.86
C GLY A 83 -0.03 5.43 -3.16
N LEU A 84 0.26 5.40 -1.87
CA LEU A 84 0.52 6.59 -1.06
C LEU A 84 1.96 6.58 -0.54
N HIS A 85 2.76 7.50 -1.08
CA HIS A 85 4.16 7.68 -0.67
C HIS A 85 4.23 8.73 0.45
N PHE A 86 3.48 8.47 1.52
CA PHE A 86 3.40 9.23 2.77
C PHE A 86 3.41 8.26 3.93
N SER A 87 3.98 8.66 5.08
CA SER A 87 3.91 7.81 6.28
C SER A 87 2.47 7.77 6.78
N MET A 88 1.88 6.59 6.74
CA MET A 88 0.49 6.36 7.10
C MET A 88 0.41 5.84 8.54
N THR A 89 -0.63 6.24 9.27
CA THR A 89 -0.91 5.73 10.64
C THR A 89 -2.18 4.89 10.73
N ASN A 90 -2.99 4.80 9.66
CA ASN A 90 -4.16 3.91 9.62
C ASN A 90 -3.76 2.46 9.92
N PRO A 91 -4.61 1.67 10.62
CA PRO A 91 -4.48 0.22 10.69
C PRO A 91 -4.39 -0.41 9.29
N PHE A 92 -3.64 -1.50 9.12
CA PHE A 92 -3.56 -2.19 7.82
C PHE A 92 -4.91 -2.75 7.34
N SER A 93 -5.77 -3.11 8.28
CA SER A 93 -7.13 -3.59 7.99
C SER A 93 -8.02 -2.56 7.29
N ASP A 94 -7.70 -1.27 7.36
CA ASP A 94 -8.40 -0.22 6.59
C ASP A 94 -8.15 -0.36 5.06
N PHE A 95 -7.14 -1.12 4.64
CA PHE A 95 -6.77 -1.32 3.23
C PHE A 95 -7.09 -2.72 2.71
N SER A 96 -7.69 -3.58 3.55
CA SER A 96 -7.97 -5.00 3.26
C SER A 96 -8.69 -5.26 1.94
N GLY A 97 -9.61 -4.39 1.54
CA GLY A 97 -10.38 -4.52 0.30
C GLY A 97 -9.65 -4.10 -0.99
N ILE A 98 -8.40 -3.62 -0.91
CA ILE A 98 -7.68 -3.04 -2.05
C ILE A 98 -6.78 -4.11 -2.70
N PRO A 99 -7.01 -4.48 -3.98
CA PRO A 99 -6.21 -5.50 -4.67
C PRO A 99 -4.73 -5.18 -4.79
N GLU A 100 -4.40 -3.93 -5.13
CA GLU A 100 -3.05 -3.46 -5.35
C GLU A 100 -2.75 -2.26 -4.43
N LEU A 101 -1.80 -2.44 -3.52
CA LEU A 101 -1.53 -1.49 -2.43
C LEU A 101 -0.04 -1.14 -2.39
N ILE A 102 0.27 0.16 -2.31
CA ILE A 102 1.60 0.66 -1.97
C ILE A 102 1.43 1.69 -0.86
N ILE A 103 1.98 1.38 0.32
CA ILE A 103 1.91 2.29 1.48
C ILE A 103 3.26 2.40 2.15
N THR A 104 3.47 3.53 2.81
CA THR A 104 4.66 3.77 3.61
C THR A 104 4.33 3.83 5.09
N ARG A 105 5.19 3.26 5.93
CA ARG A 105 5.19 3.36 7.39
C ARG A 105 6.50 3.95 7.90
N ASP A 106 6.46 4.65 9.02
CA ASP A 106 7.71 5.00 9.70
C ASP A 106 8.31 3.78 10.41
N THR A 107 7.47 2.97 11.07
CA THR A 107 7.89 1.79 11.81
C THR A 107 6.95 0.64 11.51
N ILE A 108 7.50 -0.58 11.44
CA ILE A 108 6.73 -1.82 11.40
C ILE A 108 7.25 -2.80 12.47
N SER A 109 6.34 -3.60 13.00
CA SER A 109 6.59 -4.65 13.99
C SER A 109 6.33 -6.05 13.43
N ARG A 110 6.67 -7.09 14.18
CA ARG A 110 6.29 -8.47 13.84
C ARG A 110 4.78 -8.64 13.72
N ASN A 111 4.02 -8.01 14.62
CA ASN A 111 2.57 -8.08 14.63
C ASN A 111 1.97 -7.45 13.36
N ASP A 112 2.56 -6.37 12.86
CA ASP A 112 2.13 -5.75 11.61
C ASP A 112 2.26 -6.68 10.41
N ILE A 113 3.36 -7.45 10.33
CA ILE A 113 3.56 -8.44 9.27
C ILE A 113 2.51 -9.55 9.34
N MET A 114 2.19 -10.02 10.56
CA MET A 114 1.14 -11.01 10.76
C MET A 114 -0.22 -10.49 10.31
N ILE A 115 -0.58 -9.25 10.66
CA ILE A 115 -1.83 -8.61 10.24
C ILE A 115 -1.86 -8.47 8.71
N LEU A 116 -0.79 -7.92 8.11
CA LEU A 116 -0.67 -7.79 6.65
C LEU A 116 -0.89 -9.11 5.93
N THR A 117 -0.24 -10.16 6.43
CA THR A 117 -0.37 -11.52 5.90
C THR A 117 -1.81 -12.02 5.97
N GLN A 118 -2.46 -11.87 7.13
CA GLN A 118 -3.84 -12.30 7.34
C GLN A 118 -4.81 -11.54 6.45
N GLU A 119 -4.68 -10.21 6.35
CA GLU A 119 -5.54 -9.37 5.52
C GLU A 119 -5.34 -9.65 4.02
N PHE A 120 -4.09 -9.85 3.58
CA PHE A 120 -3.79 -10.22 2.20
C PHE A 120 -4.38 -11.58 1.83
N LEU A 121 -4.27 -12.57 2.72
CA LEU A 121 -4.85 -13.91 2.56
C LEU A 121 -6.38 -13.88 2.54
N ALA A 122 -7.00 -13.07 3.39
CA ALA A 122 -8.45 -12.97 3.49
C ALA A 122 -9.09 -12.35 2.24
N ASN A 123 -8.37 -11.48 1.53
CA ASN A 123 -8.81 -10.92 0.27
C ASN A 123 -8.32 -11.76 -0.93
N THR A 124 -9.20 -12.61 -1.46
CA THR A 124 -8.92 -13.47 -2.62
C THR A 124 -8.68 -12.70 -3.92
N HIS A 125 -8.99 -11.40 -3.95
CA HIS A 125 -8.71 -10.51 -5.08
C HIS A 125 -7.41 -9.73 -4.92
N SER A 126 -6.69 -9.88 -3.80
CA SER A 126 -5.36 -9.30 -3.61
C SER A 126 -4.39 -9.78 -4.67
N LYS A 127 -3.63 -8.83 -5.24
CA LYS A 127 -2.60 -9.11 -6.24
C LYS A 127 -1.21 -8.81 -5.69
N THR A 128 -0.98 -7.56 -5.28
CA THR A 128 0.33 -7.09 -4.84
C THR A 128 0.20 -6.03 -3.77
N TRP A 129 0.79 -6.27 -2.60
CA TRP A 129 0.90 -5.28 -1.53
C TRP A 129 2.37 -4.98 -1.24
N GLU A 130 2.73 -3.71 -1.33
CA GLU A 130 4.06 -3.19 -1.05
C GLU A 130 3.98 -2.29 0.18
N VAL A 131 4.75 -2.64 1.20
CA VAL A 131 4.87 -1.86 2.43
C VAL A 131 6.31 -1.39 2.56
N ILE A 132 6.51 -0.10 2.31
CA ILE A 132 7.78 0.59 2.50
C ILE A 132 7.84 1.03 3.96
N PHE A 133 8.96 0.81 4.65
CA PHE A 133 9.11 1.22 6.04
C PHE A 133 10.47 1.87 6.28
N LYS A 134 10.59 2.68 7.34
CA LYS A 134 11.87 3.30 7.72
C LYS A 134 12.59 2.53 8.83
N ASN A 135 11.82 1.99 9.77
CA ASN A 135 12.36 1.31 10.94
C ASN A 135 11.63 -0.02 11.17
N TRP A 136 12.38 -0.97 11.70
CA TRP A 136 11.89 -2.24 12.20
C TRP A 136 11.96 -2.20 13.73
N GLU A 137 10.85 -2.53 14.41
CA GLU A 137 10.72 -2.33 15.87
C GLU A 137 11.42 -3.42 16.70
N GLU A 138 11.75 -4.57 16.11
CA GLU A 138 12.28 -5.70 16.88
C GLU A 138 13.81 -5.69 16.96
N ASP A 139 14.33 -6.30 18.03
CA ASP A 139 15.78 -6.47 18.26
C ASP A 139 16.43 -7.44 17.26
N VAL A 140 15.68 -8.45 16.81
CA VAL A 140 16.11 -9.36 15.73
C VAL A 140 15.86 -8.68 14.39
N THR A 141 16.72 -8.88 13.40
CA THR A 141 16.46 -8.28 12.08
C THR A 141 15.20 -8.89 11.45
N LEU A 142 14.50 -8.10 10.63
CA LEU A 142 13.38 -8.60 9.84
C LEU A 142 13.76 -9.85 9.02
N ARG A 143 15.00 -9.86 8.50
CA ARG A 143 15.55 -11.00 7.77
C ARG A 143 15.69 -12.23 8.67
N GLU A 144 16.19 -12.09 9.89
CA GLU A 144 16.26 -13.21 10.85
C GLU A 144 14.87 -13.73 11.22
N PHE A 145 13.90 -12.84 11.44
CA PHE A 145 12.50 -13.23 11.67
C PHE A 145 11.95 -14.06 10.49
N LEU A 146 12.15 -13.63 9.25
CA LEU A 146 11.69 -14.42 8.09
C LEU A 146 12.52 -15.70 7.87
N ARG A 147 13.80 -15.75 8.29
CA ARG A 147 14.62 -16.97 8.26
C ARG A 147 14.21 -18.00 9.31
N GLU A 148 13.63 -17.61 10.45
CA GLU A 148 12.98 -18.58 11.36
C GLU A 148 11.82 -19.33 10.66
N ILE A 149 11.29 -18.73 9.59
CA ILE A 149 10.22 -19.27 8.76
C ILE A 149 10.80 -20.10 7.60
N SER A 150 12.05 -19.87 7.16
CA SER A 150 12.69 -20.59 6.04
C SER A 150 14.23 -20.68 6.10
N ASP A 151 14.77 -21.85 5.73
CA ASP A 151 16.21 -22.09 5.56
C ASP A 151 16.78 -21.61 4.21
N ASP A 152 15.97 -21.02 3.33
CA ASP A 152 16.41 -20.54 2.00
C ASP A 152 17.27 -19.27 2.11
N PRO A 153 18.47 -19.23 1.47
CA PRO A 153 19.31 -18.04 1.43
C PRO A 153 18.74 -16.88 0.58
N ASP A 154 17.77 -17.13 -0.30
CA ASP A 154 17.22 -16.10 -1.18
C ASP A 154 16.12 -15.26 -0.51
N GLU A 155 16.06 -13.97 -0.86
CA GLU A 155 15.16 -12.94 -0.30
C GLU A 155 13.69 -13.12 -0.68
N TYR A 156 13.28 -14.34 -1.04
CA TYR A 156 11.98 -14.69 -1.56
C TYR A 156 11.40 -15.87 -0.76
N TRP A 157 10.24 -15.66 -0.16
CA TRP A 157 9.54 -16.67 0.61
C TRP A 157 8.21 -16.99 -0.06
N PHE A 158 8.04 -18.23 -0.51
CA PHE A 158 6.83 -18.72 -1.17
C PHE A 158 5.97 -19.54 -0.20
N PHE A 159 4.81 -19.02 0.19
CA PHE A 159 3.89 -19.71 1.08
C PHE A 159 2.69 -20.25 0.33
N GLU A 160 2.37 -21.54 0.49
CA GLU A 160 1.16 -22.10 -0.11
C GLU A 160 -0.09 -21.53 0.58
N VAL A 161 -1.05 -21.05 -0.21
CA VAL A 161 -2.35 -20.65 0.32
C VAL A 161 -3.16 -21.94 0.57
N PRO A 162 -3.63 -22.20 1.80
CA PRO A 162 -4.43 -23.37 2.10
C PRO A 162 -5.87 -23.16 1.61
N SER A 163 -6.05 -23.13 0.29
CA SER A 163 -7.35 -23.04 -0.36
C SER A 163 -7.45 -24.12 -1.44
N PRO A 164 -8.48 -24.99 -1.39
CA PRO A 164 -8.64 -26.10 -2.33
C PRO A 164 -8.89 -25.65 -3.78
N ASP A 165 -9.30 -24.39 -3.99
CA ASP A 165 -9.68 -23.84 -5.29
C ASP A 165 -8.62 -22.88 -5.87
N GLU A 166 -7.56 -22.58 -5.12
CA GLU A 166 -6.55 -21.58 -5.49
C GLU A 166 -5.16 -22.20 -5.59
N ASN A 167 -4.70 -22.41 -6.83
CA ASN A 167 -3.29 -22.74 -7.12
C ASN A 167 -2.45 -21.46 -7.08
N PHE A 168 -2.33 -20.84 -5.90
CA PHE A 168 -1.47 -19.69 -5.72
C PHE A 168 -0.54 -19.82 -4.52
N THR A 169 0.63 -19.23 -4.64
CA THR A 169 1.57 -18.96 -3.54
C THR A 169 1.54 -17.48 -3.20
N ILE A 170 1.95 -17.17 -1.97
CA ILE A 170 2.29 -15.81 -1.57
C ILE A 170 3.79 -15.69 -1.57
N ASP A 171 4.28 -14.73 -2.35
CA ASP A 171 5.68 -14.41 -2.46
C ASP A 171 5.93 -13.20 -1.57
N ILE A 172 6.65 -13.41 -0.46
CA ILE A 172 7.15 -12.33 0.38
C ILE A 172 8.58 -12.04 -0.08
N SER A 173 8.92 -10.77 -0.29
CA SER A 173 10.32 -10.39 -0.49
C SER A 173 10.70 -9.13 0.28
N ILE A 174 11.95 -9.09 0.75
CA ILE A 174 12.56 -7.90 1.34
C ILE A 174 13.50 -7.33 0.30
N THR A 175 13.23 -6.12 -0.19
CA THR A 175 14.19 -5.44 -1.08
C THR A 175 15.25 -4.69 -0.27
N TYR A 176 16.36 -4.30 -0.91
CA TYR A 176 17.41 -3.44 -0.34
C TYR A 176 16.94 -2.09 0.22
N THR A 177 15.65 -1.78 0.15
CA THR A 177 15.09 -0.47 0.48
C THR A 177 14.06 -0.49 1.60
N ASP A 178 14.21 -1.42 2.56
CA ASP A 178 13.34 -1.57 3.74
C ASP A 178 11.87 -1.64 3.30
N CYS A 179 11.57 -2.68 2.52
CA CYS A 179 10.27 -2.85 1.89
C CYS A 179 9.90 -4.32 1.87
N ILE A 180 8.67 -4.63 2.30
CA ILE A 180 8.06 -5.96 2.21
C ILE A 180 7.07 -5.96 1.06
N VAL A 181 7.21 -6.91 0.15
CA VAL A 181 6.27 -7.11 -0.95
C VAL A 181 5.57 -8.44 -0.77
N PHE A 182 4.25 -8.45 -0.80
CA PHE A 182 3.40 -9.64 -0.90
C PHE A 182 2.85 -9.72 -2.32
N THR A 183 3.05 -10.84 -3.00
CA THR A 183 2.47 -11.07 -4.34
C THR A 183 1.77 -12.40 -4.39
N ARG A 184 0.62 -12.46 -5.06
CA ARG A 184 -0.07 -13.71 -5.35
C ARG A 184 0.41 -14.23 -6.71
N THR A 185 1.09 -15.37 -6.72
CA THR A 185 1.69 -15.98 -7.92
C THR A 185 1.09 -17.35 -8.18
N ASN A 186 0.90 -17.74 -9.44
CA ASN A 186 0.34 -19.04 -9.76
C ASN A 186 1.33 -20.13 -9.32
N SER A 187 0.86 -21.11 -8.54
CA SER A 187 1.70 -22.20 -8.05
C SER A 187 2.40 -22.93 -9.19
N GLY A 188 1.79 -23.05 -10.37
CA GLY A 188 2.41 -23.68 -11.54
C GLY A 188 3.72 -23.02 -12.01
N ASP A 189 3.93 -21.75 -11.67
CA ASP A 189 5.11 -20.98 -12.05
C ASP A 189 6.26 -21.13 -11.03
N ILE A 190 6.01 -21.80 -9.89
CA ILE A 190 6.97 -21.94 -8.78
C ILE A 190 7.29 -23.42 -8.52
N PRO A 191 8.58 -23.81 -8.49
CA PRO A 191 9.00 -25.18 -8.15
C PRO A 191 8.44 -25.64 -6.80
N ILE A 192 7.93 -26.87 -6.72
CA ILE A 192 7.32 -27.41 -5.49
C ILE A 192 8.30 -27.38 -4.29
N ILE A 193 9.59 -27.58 -4.55
CA ILE A 193 10.63 -27.62 -3.52
C ILE A 193 10.91 -26.28 -2.83
N THR A 194 10.44 -25.16 -3.40
CA THR A 194 10.61 -23.81 -2.83
C THR A 194 9.37 -23.35 -2.07
N ARG A 195 8.29 -24.14 -2.04
CA ARG A 195 7.03 -23.78 -1.40
C ARG A 195 7.00 -24.20 0.06
N MET A 196 6.49 -23.33 0.91
CA MET A 196 6.43 -23.49 2.35
C MET A 196 4.99 -23.60 2.85
N SER A 197 4.81 -24.35 3.92
CA SER A 197 3.59 -24.34 4.71
C SER A 197 3.67 -23.24 5.77
N TRP A 198 2.54 -22.59 6.04
CA TRP A 198 2.40 -21.70 7.19
C TRP A 198 2.64 -22.48 8.50
N LYS A 199 3.49 -21.96 9.39
CA LYS A 199 3.68 -22.49 10.75
C LYS A 199 2.64 -21.93 11.71
#